data_AF-A0A3N7DHW5-F1
#
_entry.id   AF-A0A3N7DHW5-F1
#
_cell.length_a   1.000
_cell.length_b   1.000
_cell.length_c   1.000
_cell.angle_alpha   90.00
_cell.angle_beta   90.00
_cell.angle_gamma   90.00
#
_symmetry.space_group_name_H-M   'P 1'
#
loop_
_entity.id
_entity.type
_entity.pdbx_description
1 polymer ?
#
loop_
_entity_poly.entity_id
_entity_poly.type
_entity_poly.pdbx_seq_one_letter_code
_entity_poly.pdbx_strand_id
1 'polypeptide(L)' 'MIKKEGSEIQKKFGFHLKKIRNQKGLSLRAMARNCEIDDSNISKIENGKFDVQLTTIIELAKGLDIHPKDLLDF' A
#
# COMPACT_ATOMS: atom_id res chain seq x y z
N MET A 1 -13.26 -10.34 18.66
CA MET A 1 -13.17 -9.23 17.68
C MET A 1 -13.31 -9.82 16.28
N ILE A 2 -14.40 -9.51 15.57
CA ILE A 2 -14.61 -9.96 14.19
C ILE A 2 -13.66 -9.14 13.29
N LYS A 3 -12.70 -9.80 12.63
CA LYS A 3 -11.86 -9.15 11.61
C LYS A 3 -12.79 -8.73 10.48
N LYS A 4 -13.02 -7.43 10.30
CA LYS A 4 -13.73 -6.89 9.15
C LYS A 4 -12.86 -7.20 7.93
N GLU A 5 -13.26 -8.17 7.11
CA GLU A 5 -12.57 -8.40 5.84
C GLU A 5 -12.71 -7.15 4.97
N GLY A 6 -11.60 -6.74 4.35
CA GLY A 6 -11.63 -5.65 3.39
C GLY A 6 -12.51 -5.96 2.20
N SER A 7 -13.00 -4.91 1.55
CA SER A 7 -13.70 -5.03 0.28
C SER A 7 -12.79 -5.66 -0.78
N GLU A 8 -13.39 -6.22 -1.83
CA GLU A 8 -12.62 -6.82 -2.93
C GLU A 8 -11.67 -5.81 -3.58
N ILE A 9 -12.08 -4.54 -3.64
CA ILE A 9 -11.24 -3.42 -4.11
C ILE A 9 -10.01 -3.24 -3.22
N GLN A 10 -10.18 -3.25 -1.89
CA GLN A 10 -9.07 -3.11 -0.94
C GLN A 10 -8.09 -4.28 -1.03
N LYS A 11 -8.60 -5.51 -1.23
CA LYS A 11 -7.76 -6.71 -1.41
C LYS A 11 -6.92 -6.62 -2.69
N LYS A 12 -7.52 -6.22 -3.82
CA LYS A 12 -6.81 -6.05 -5.10
C LYS A 12 -5.76 -4.94 -5.04
N PHE A 13 -6.13 -3.77 -4.53
CA PHE A 13 -5.21 -2.65 -4.35
C PHE A 13 -4.03 -3.05 -3.45
N GLY A 14 -4.30 -3.66 -2.29
CA GLY A 14 -3.26 -4.10 -1.36
C GLY A 14 -2.31 -5.13 -1.97
N PHE A 15 -2.84 -6.08 -2.75
CA PHE A 15 -2.02 -7.05 -3.46
C PHE A 15 -1.11 -6.38 -4.51
N HIS A 16 -1.65 -5.43 -5.28
CA HIS A 16 -0.88 -4.69 -6.28
C HIS A 16 0.22 -3.84 -5.64
N LEU A 17 -0.09 -3.12 -4.56
CA LEU A 17 0.88 -2.38 -3.76
C LEU A 17 2.05 -3.28 -3.33
N LYS A 18 1.74 -4.46 -2.76
CA LYS A 18 2.72 -5.44 -2.32
C LYS A 18 3.57 -5.96 -3.48
N LYS A 19 2.95 -6.19 -4.64
CA LYS A 19 3.64 -6.65 -5.86
C LYS A 19 4.68 -5.63 -6.31
N ILE A 20 4.31 -4.37 -6.44
CA ILE A 20 5.24 -3.30 -6.86
C ILE A 20 6.37 -3.15 -5.82
N ARG A 21 6.03 -3.12 -4.53
CA ARG A 21 7.04 -3.01 -3.46
C ARG A 21 8.08 -4.13 -3.56
N ASN A 22 7.63 -5.37 -3.74
CA ASN A 22 8.52 -6.53 -3.88
C ASN A 22 9.35 -6.48 -5.17
N GLN A 23 8.78 -6.04 -6.30
CA GLN A 23 9.52 -5.85 -7.56
C GLN A 23 10.65 -4.84 -7.42
N LYS A 24 10.47 -3.81 -6.58
CA LYS A 24 11.51 -2.83 -6.25
C LYS A 24 12.48 -3.31 -5.16
N GLY A 25 12.33 -4.53 -4.64
CA GLY A 25 13.19 -5.07 -3.57
C GLY A 25 13.06 -4.34 -2.23
N LEU A 26 11.98 -3.57 -2.03
CA LEU A 26 11.79 -2.78 -0.82
C LEU A 26 11.17 -3.64 0.29
N SER A 27 11.75 -3.62 1.48
CA SER A 27 11.05 -4.09 2.69
C SER A 27 9.99 -3.06 3.11
N LEU A 28 9.03 -3.47 3.94
CA LEU A 28 8.03 -2.54 4.51
C LEU A 28 8.71 -1.36 5.22
N ARG A 29 9.75 -1.64 6.01
CA ARG A 29 10.56 -0.62 6.69
C ARG A 29 11.33 0.27 5.73
N ALA A 30 11.81 -0.27 4.61
CA ALA A 30 12.49 0.54 3.60
C ALA A 30 11.51 1.50 2.93
N MET A 31 10.32 1.01 2.56
CA MET A 31 9.27 1.84 1.98
C MET A 31 8.76 2.90 2.97
N ALA A 32 8.58 2.55 4.23
CA ALA A 32 8.17 3.48 5.30
C ALA A 32 9.21 4.59 5.56
N ARG A 33 10.48 4.42 5.17
CA ARG A 33 11.47 5.52 5.23
C ARG A 33 11.34 6.48 4.06
N ASN A 34 10.67 6.08 2.99
CA ASN A 34 10.51 6.86 1.77
C ASN A 34 9.17 7.63 1.73
N CYS A 35 8.26 7.39 2.68
CA CYS A 35 6.95 8.03 2.77
C CYS A 35 6.55 8.28 4.22
N GLU A 36 5.54 9.12 4.46
CA GLU A 36 5.04 9.44 5.80
C GLU A 36 4.04 8.39 6.35
N ILE A 37 4.29 7.10 6.06
CA ILE A 37 3.42 6.00 6.47
C ILE A 37 4.25 4.94 7.19
N ASP A 38 3.81 4.53 8.38
CA ASP A 38 4.47 3.47 9.14
C ASP A 38 4.34 2.09 8.47
N ASP A 39 5.34 1.24 8.69
CA ASP A 39 5.41 -0.12 8.16
C ASP A 39 4.21 -1.00 8.57
N SER A 40 3.63 -0.73 9.75
CA SER A 40 2.42 -1.43 10.22
C SER A 40 1.19 -1.11 9.38
N ASN A 41 1.01 0.15 9.00
CA ASN A 41 -0.10 0.62 8.18
C ASN A 41 0.09 0.18 6.73
N ILE A 42 1.31 0.26 6.18
CA ILE A 42 1.62 -0.32 4.87
C ILE A 42 1.25 -1.81 4.85
N SER A 43 1.62 -2.57 5.88
CA SER A 43 1.25 -3.98 6.01
C SER A 43 -0.28 -4.19 6.07
N LYS A 44 -1.02 -3.38 6.82
CA LYS A 44 -2.50 -3.48 6.86
C LYS A 44 -3.11 -3.19 5.49
N ILE A 45 -2.61 -2.19 4.78
CA ILE A 45 -3.06 -1.83 3.42
C ILE A 45 -2.78 -2.98 2.45
N GLU A 46 -1.57 -3.55 2.46
CA GLU A 46 -1.22 -4.70 1.61
C GLU A 46 -2.10 -5.94 1.85
N ASN A 47 -2.65 -6.07 3.05
CA ASN A 47 -3.57 -7.15 3.41
C ASN A 47 -5.05 -6.77 3.23
N GLY A 48 -5.35 -5.61 2.64
CA GLY A 48 -6.71 -5.10 2.43
C GLY A 48 -7.46 -4.79 3.72
N LYS A 49 -6.78 -4.57 4.85
CA LYS A 49 -7.41 -4.34 6.17
C LYS A 49 -7.63 -2.87 6.49
N PHE A 50 -7.30 -1.97 5.56
CA PHE A 50 -7.33 -0.54 5.77
C PHE A 50 -7.91 0.14 4.55
N ASP A 51 -8.74 1.15 4.80
CA ASP A 51 -9.28 1.99 3.74
C ASP A 51 -8.30 3.13 3.47
N VAL A 52 -7.82 3.24 2.23
CA VAL A 52 -6.80 4.21 1.85
C VAL A 52 -7.44 5.52 1.45
N GLN A 53 -6.97 6.61 2.05
CA GLN A 53 -7.33 7.96 1.63
C GLN A 53 -6.49 8.37 0.42
N LEU A 54 -6.97 9.37 -0.33
CA LEU A 54 -6.25 9.90 -1.48
C LEU A 54 -4.82 10.36 -1.14
N THR A 55 -4.66 11.02 0.01
CA THR A 55 -3.35 11.45 0.54
C THR A 55 -2.41 10.27 0.77
N THR A 56 -2.93 9.16 1.33
CA THR A 56 -2.17 7.92 1.52
C THR A 56 -1.71 7.35 0.18
N ILE A 57 -2.54 7.39 -0.86
CA ILE A 57 -2.17 6.90 -2.20
C ILE A 57 -0.99 7.71 -2.76
N ILE A 58 -0.99 9.05 -2.59
CA ILE A 58 0.11 9.90 -3.02
C ILE A 58 1.40 9.58 -2.25
N GLU A 59 1.32 9.41 -0.92
CA GLU A 59 2.47 9.06 -0.11
C GLU A 59 3.01 7.65 -0.43
N LEU A 60 2.14 6.67 -0.68
CA LEU A 60 2.55 5.33 -1.12
C LEU A 60 3.26 5.37 -2.47
N ALA A 61 2.73 6.13 -3.43
CA ALA A 61 3.34 6.30 -4.74
C ALA A 61 4.72 6.97 -4.67
N LYS A 62 4.87 7.99 -3.81
CA LYS A 62 6.16 8.63 -3.49
C LYS A 62 7.13 7.65 -2.83
N GLY A 63 6.67 6.86 -1.86
CA GLY A 63 7.49 5.86 -1.18
C GLY A 63 7.97 4.72 -2.10
N LEU A 64 7.17 4.43 -3.13
CA LEU A 64 7.49 3.48 -4.18
C LEU A 64 8.23 4.11 -5.36
N ASP A 65 8.39 5.43 -5.42
CA ASP A 65 8.98 6.14 -6.57
C ASP A 65 8.30 5.75 -7.91
N ILE A 66 6.97 5.92 -7.96
CA ILE A 66 6.13 5.67 -9.15
C ILE A 66 5.07 6.76 -9.29
N HIS A 67 4.42 6.83 -10.46
CA HIS A 67 3.26 7.71 -10.62
C HIS A 67 2.03 7.10 -9.92
N PRO A 68 1.17 7.90 -9.23
CA PRO A 68 -0.03 7.39 -8.56
C PRO A 68 -0.99 6.62 -9.47
N LYS A 69 -0.99 6.94 -10.77
CA LYS A 69 -1.73 6.18 -11.79
C LYS A 69 -1.32 4.71 -11.82
N ASP A 70 -0.02 4.42 -11.78
CA ASP A 70 0.49 3.05 -11.84
C ASP A 70 0.11 2.26 -10.58
N LEU A 71 -0.03 2.96 -9.45
CA LEU A 71 -0.52 2.40 -8.20
C LEU A 71 -2.03 2.10 -8.23
N LEU A 72 -2.80 2.81 -9.07
CA LEU A 72 -4.23 2.63 -9.23
C LEU A 72 -4.62 1.67 -10.39
N ASP A 73 -3.64 1.15 -11.12
CA ASP A 73 -3.84 0.22 -12.24
C ASP A 73 -3.77 -1.24 -11.76
N PHE A 74 -4.86 -1.74 -11.15
CA PHE A 74 -4.94 -3.04 -10.46
C PHE A 74 -6.23 -3.84 -10.72
#